data_AF-A0A8T7GGW4-F1
#
_entry.id   AF-A0A8T7GGW4-F1
#
_cell.length_a   1.000
_cell.length_b   1.000
_cell.length_c   1.000
_cell.angle_alpha   90.00
_cell.angle_beta   90.00
_cell.angle_gamma   90.00
#
_symmetry.space_group_name_H-M   'P 1'
#
loop_
_entity.id
_entity.type
_entity.pdbx_description
1 polymer ?
#
loop_
_entity_poly.entity_id
_entity_poly.type
_entity_poly.pdbx_seq_one_letter_code
_entity_poly.pdbx_strand_id
1 'polypeptide(L)'
;MASQLQRALEKEIDVLFVTNHNTLDGYRQILDYQSHHQKYSAIKIYPAEEITIDNGGHVLAYGISQTIKPGMSLEQTLDEIRRQNAVSCAAHPFAVTNGIRERAVQCDLIESFNSNNVDRYSNIVASRFAREKQMPEIAGSDSHVLTTIGKCMNQIECENNLDSVLAALRKGTHVASKDYASRSEVFEHAHYIIKSSKEMLLDYTHEHHPGLYRTVRWALNSYTSDPSNMLWRTLGNFTLYLTKRVSKKVNIRGHNPSVFDDRPWAQLISMGILP
;
A
#
# COMPACT_ATOMS: atom_id res chain seq x y z
N MET A 1 1.29 -17.52 3.41
CA MET A 1 1.10 -18.21 2.11
C MET A 1 -0.18 -19.04 2.09
N ALA A 2 -0.32 -20.13 2.86
CA ALA A 2 -1.51 -20.99 2.86
C ALA A 2 -2.85 -20.25 3.01
N SER A 3 -2.97 -19.40 4.03
CA SER A 3 -4.18 -18.62 4.29
C SER A 3 -4.48 -17.62 3.18
N GLN A 4 -3.47 -16.96 2.63
CA GLN A 4 -3.63 -15.97 1.55
C GLN A 4 -4.18 -16.61 0.27
N LEU A 5 -3.62 -17.75 -0.15
CA LEU A 5 -4.13 -18.50 -1.30
C LEU A 5 -5.52 -19.08 -1.06
N GLN A 6 -5.78 -19.57 0.16
CA GLN A 6 -7.11 -20.03 0.56
C GLN A 6 -8.15 -18.91 0.44
N ARG A 7 -7.82 -17.71 0.93
CA ARG A 7 -8.69 -16.55 0.82
C ARG A 7 -8.88 -16.08 -0.62
N ALA A 8 -7.82 -16.11 -1.44
CA ALA A 8 -7.92 -15.77 -2.86
C ALA A 8 -8.85 -16.75 -3.59
N LEU A 9 -8.79 -18.05 -3.29
CA LEU A 9 -9.70 -19.06 -3.82
C LEU A 9 -11.15 -18.80 -3.40
N GLU A 10 -11.38 -18.51 -2.11
CA GLU A 10 -12.73 -18.16 -1.57
C GLU A 10 -13.31 -16.87 -2.16
N LYS A 11 -12.44 -15.99 -2.68
CA LYS A 11 -12.80 -14.74 -3.34
C LYS A 11 -12.85 -14.87 -4.85
N GLU A 12 -12.67 -16.07 -5.39
CA GLU A 12 -12.70 -16.34 -6.83
C GLU A 12 -11.71 -15.45 -7.60
N ILE A 13 -10.53 -15.23 -7.03
CA ILE A 13 -9.48 -14.43 -7.66
C ILE A 13 -8.72 -15.29 -8.66
N ASP A 14 -8.80 -14.94 -9.94
CA ASP A 14 -8.09 -15.63 -11.02
C ASP A 14 -6.59 -15.31 -11.06
N VAL A 15 -6.22 -14.07 -10.73
CA VAL A 15 -4.86 -13.54 -10.84
C VAL A 15 -4.47 -12.78 -9.58
N LEU A 16 -3.31 -13.10 -9.01
CA LEU A 16 -2.73 -12.42 -7.86
C LEU A 16 -1.33 -11.88 -8.22
N PHE A 17 -1.18 -10.56 -8.17
CA PHE A 17 0.13 -9.93 -8.11
C PHE A 17 0.57 -9.78 -6.65
N VAL A 18 1.80 -10.19 -6.36
CA VAL A 18 2.36 -10.13 -5.01
C VAL A 18 3.32 -8.95 -4.95
N THR A 19 3.00 -7.91 -4.19
CA THR A 19 3.65 -6.60 -4.26
C THR A 19 4.39 -6.26 -2.96
N ASN A 20 5.23 -7.16 -2.46
CA ASN A 20 6.00 -6.87 -1.25
C ASN A 20 6.92 -5.66 -1.44
N HIS A 21 7.16 -4.93 -0.36
CA HIS A 21 8.03 -3.76 -0.40
C HIS A 21 9.48 -4.12 -0.75
N ASN A 22 9.97 -3.55 -1.86
CA ASN A 22 11.38 -3.60 -2.25
C ASN A 22 11.97 -5.03 -2.37
N THR A 23 11.13 -6.05 -2.63
CA THR A 23 11.54 -7.44 -2.80
C THR A 23 10.53 -8.28 -3.57
N LEU A 24 11.03 -9.31 -4.27
CA LEU A 24 10.24 -10.37 -4.91
C LEU A 24 10.14 -11.65 -4.05
N ASP A 25 10.62 -11.63 -2.81
CA ASP A 25 10.68 -12.84 -1.98
C ASP A 25 9.31 -13.39 -1.63
N GLY A 26 8.33 -12.54 -1.34
CA GLY A 26 6.97 -13.00 -1.09
C GLY A 26 6.33 -13.64 -2.33
N TYR A 27 6.63 -13.14 -3.53
CA TYR A 27 6.24 -13.78 -4.79
C TYR A 27 6.86 -15.17 -4.91
N ARG A 28 8.17 -15.31 -4.68
CA ARG A 28 8.87 -16.62 -4.73
C ARG A 28 8.30 -17.61 -3.71
N GLN A 29 8.06 -17.15 -2.48
CA GLN A 29 7.54 -17.98 -1.39
C GLN A 29 6.10 -18.45 -1.66
N ILE A 30 5.23 -17.60 -2.18
CA ILE A 30 3.85 -18.01 -2.47
C ILE A 30 3.80 -18.96 -3.67
N LEU A 31 4.67 -18.77 -4.66
CA LEU A 31 4.78 -19.64 -5.83
C LEU A 31 5.33 -21.02 -5.45
N ASP A 32 6.39 -21.06 -4.63
CA ASP A 32 6.93 -22.30 -4.09
C ASP A 32 5.86 -23.08 -3.32
N TYR A 33 5.15 -22.40 -2.42
CA TYR A 33 4.04 -23.01 -1.68
C TYR A 33 2.95 -23.53 -2.61
N GLN A 34 2.53 -22.75 -3.62
CA GLN A 34 1.53 -23.18 -4.61
C GLN A 34 1.96 -24.43 -5.38
N SER A 35 3.25 -24.55 -5.74
CA SER A 35 3.76 -25.68 -6.53
C SER A 35 3.58 -27.04 -5.85
N HIS A 36 3.50 -27.04 -4.51
CA HIS A 36 3.25 -28.23 -3.70
C HIS A 36 1.76 -28.46 -3.38
N HIS A 37 0.84 -27.60 -3.86
CA HIS A 37 -0.58 -27.62 -3.47
C HIS A 37 -1.52 -27.42 -4.67
N GLN A 38 -1.85 -28.52 -5.36
CA GLN A 38 -2.66 -28.53 -6.59
C GLN A 38 -3.99 -27.76 -6.50
N LYS A 39 -4.63 -27.70 -5.32
CA LYS A 39 -5.89 -26.96 -5.12
C LYS A 39 -5.81 -25.47 -5.45
N TYR A 40 -4.61 -24.90 -5.45
CA TYR A 40 -4.38 -23.48 -5.76
C TYR A 40 -3.93 -23.24 -7.20
N SER A 41 -3.78 -24.28 -8.03
CA SER A 41 -3.25 -24.19 -9.40
C SER A 41 -4.07 -23.33 -10.37
N ALA A 42 -5.35 -23.09 -10.04
CA ALA A 42 -6.24 -22.22 -10.81
C ALA A 42 -5.87 -20.73 -10.68
N ILE A 43 -5.29 -20.32 -9.55
CA ILE A 43 -4.90 -18.92 -9.30
C ILE A 43 -3.56 -18.68 -10.01
N LYS A 44 -3.49 -17.74 -10.95
CA LYS A 44 -2.21 -17.33 -11.53
C LYS A 44 -1.52 -16.34 -10.61
N ILE A 45 -0.29 -16.67 -10.21
CA ILE A 45 0.54 -15.81 -9.38
C ILE A 45 1.57 -15.15 -10.28
N TYR A 46 1.57 -13.81 -10.31
CA TYR A 46 2.50 -13.04 -11.11
C TYR A 46 3.39 -12.13 -10.26
N PRO A 47 4.63 -11.89 -10.73
CA PRO A 47 5.57 -11.08 -9.97
C PRO A 47 5.18 -9.61 -10.02
N ALA A 48 5.29 -8.94 -8.87
CA ALA A 48 5.22 -7.50 -8.77
C ALA A 48 6.00 -7.02 -7.55
N GLU A 49 6.16 -5.72 -7.41
CA GLU A 49 6.87 -5.11 -6.28
C GLU A 49 6.24 -3.75 -5.97
N GLU A 50 6.23 -3.36 -4.69
CA GLU A 50 5.95 -1.99 -4.27
C GLU A 50 7.27 -1.30 -3.90
N ILE A 51 7.73 -0.42 -4.78
CA ILE A 51 9.02 0.26 -4.66
C ILE A 51 8.83 1.54 -3.84
N THR A 52 9.65 1.70 -2.80
CA THR A 52 9.78 2.96 -2.07
C THR A 52 10.86 3.83 -2.75
N ILE A 53 10.47 4.97 -3.30
CA ILE A 53 11.38 5.91 -3.97
C ILE A 53 12.07 6.86 -2.96
N ASP A 54 13.02 7.66 -3.43
CA ASP A 54 13.88 8.55 -2.63
C ASP A 54 13.13 9.49 -1.67
N ASN A 55 11.97 10.00 -2.07
CA ASN A 55 11.12 10.87 -1.26
C ASN A 55 10.10 10.11 -0.39
N GLY A 56 10.20 8.78 -0.31
CA GLY A 56 9.27 7.92 0.44
C GLY A 56 7.95 7.63 -0.28
N GLY A 57 7.78 8.11 -1.52
CA GLY A 57 6.64 7.77 -2.37
C GLY A 57 6.64 6.30 -2.79
N HIS A 58 5.47 5.76 -3.13
CA HIS A 58 5.34 4.36 -3.56
C HIS A 58 4.96 4.23 -5.04
N VAL A 59 5.57 3.27 -5.73
CA VAL A 59 5.28 2.89 -7.12
C VAL A 59 5.15 1.38 -7.19
N LEU A 60 4.09 0.89 -7.82
CA LEU A 60 3.92 -0.54 -8.10
C LEU A 60 4.54 -0.87 -9.46
N ALA A 61 5.24 -1.99 -9.53
CA ALA A 61 5.79 -2.53 -10.78
C ALA A 61 5.24 -3.93 -11.04
N TYR A 62 4.35 -4.07 -12.03
CA TYR A 62 3.74 -5.34 -12.40
C TYR A 62 4.53 -6.04 -13.51
N GLY A 63 4.86 -7.32 -13.30
CA GLY A 63 5.51 -8.15 -14.30
C GLY A 63 7.04 -8.05 -14.34
N ILE A 64 7.66 -7.48 -13.31
CA ILE A 64 9.13 -7.45 -13.22
C ILE A 64 9.71 -8.84 -12.96
N SER A 65 10.95 -9.06 -13.37
CA SER A 65 11.69 -10.31 -13.14
C SER A 65 12.82 -10.15 -12.12
N GLN A 66 13.31 -8.93 -11.92
CA GLN A 66 14.34 -8.56 -10.96
C GLN A 66 13.86 -7.41 -10.10
N THR A 67 14.19 -7.45 -8.81
CA THR A 67 13.87 -6.39 -7.85
C THR A 67 14.48 -5.06 -8.27
N ILE A 68 13.74 -3.99 -8.07
CA ILE A 68 14.18 -2.63 -8.38
C ILE A 68 14.82 -2.02 -7.13
N LYS A 69 15.95 -1.34 -7.30
CA LYS A 69 16.67 -0.73 -6.17
C LYS A 69 15.81 0.34 -5.47
N PRO A 70 15.59 0.27 -4.15
CA PRO A 70 14.85 1.30 -3.41
C PRO A 70 15.63 2.62 -3.32
N GLY A 71 14.91 3.71 -3.07
CA GLY A 71 15.50 5.03 -2.85
C GLY A 71 16.06 5.70 -4.10
N MET A 72 15.65 5.24 -5.29
CA MET A 72 15.89 5.96 -6.55
C MET A 72 14.84 7.05 -6.76
N SER A 73 15.11 8.00 -7.65
CA SER A 73 14.07 8.94 -8.10
C SER A 73 12.92 8.20 -8.82
N LEU A 74 11.77 8.86 -8.93
CA LEU A 74 10.63 8.33 -9.70
C LEU A 74 11.04 8.01 -11.14
N GLU A 75 11.74 8.93 -11.81
CA GLU A 75 12.15 8.79 -13.20
C GLU A 75 13.05 7.57 -13.42
N GLN A 76 14.07 7.40 -12.56
CA GLN A 76 14.96 6.23 -12.57
C GLN A 76 14.21 4.91 -12.28
N THR A 77 13.24 4.96 -11.35
CA THR A 77 12.39 3.81 -11.03
C THR A 77 11.56 3.40 -12.23
N LEU A 78 10.92 4.38 -12.90
CA LEU A 78 10.13 4.14 -14.11
C LEU A 78 10.99 3.67 -15.29
N ASP A 79 12.23 4.15 -15.42
CA ASP A 79 13.19 3.64 -16.42
C ASP A 79 13.50 2.15 -16.19
N GLU A 80 13.74 1.74 -14.94
CA GLU A 80 14.03 0.33 -14.62
C GLU A 80 12.81 -0.58 -14.83
N ILE A 81 11.60 -0.12 -14.48
CA ILE A 81 10.35 -0.84 -14.79
C ILE A 81 10.24 -1.05 -16.31
N ARG A 82 10.45 0.01 -17.10
CA ARG A 82 10.38 -0.05 -18.57
C ARG A 82 11.44 -0.98 -19.16
N ARG A 83 12.67 -0.99 -18.61
CA ARG A 83 13.76 -1.89 -19.05
C ARG A 83 13.38 -3.38 -18.93
N GLN A 84 12.45 -3.71 -18.03
CA GLN A 84 11.94 -5.05 -17.83
C GLN A 84 10.63 -5.34 -18.60
N ASN A 85 10.18 -4.44 -19.48
CA ASN A 85 8.88 -4.51 -20.18
C ASN A 85 7.65 -4.61 -19.25
N ALA A 86 7.81 -4.18 -17.99
CA ALA A 86 6.80 -4.21 -16.96
C ALA A 86 5.83 -3.02 -17.06
N VAL A 87 4.84 -2.97 -16.17
CA VAL A 87 3.84 -1.90 -16.08
C VAL A 87 3.98 -1.17 -14.76
N SER A 88 4.12 0.15 -14.81
CA SER A 88 4.18 1.01 -13.64
C SER A 88 2.80 1.48 -13.20
N CYS A 89 2.55 1.54 -11.90
CA CYS A 89 1.34 2.11 -11.34
C CYS A 89 1.67 3.05 -10.18
N ALA A 90 1.07 4.24 -10.20
CA ALA A 90 1.12 5.17 -9.08
C ALA A 90 0.31 4.58 -7.90
N ALA A 91 1.01 4.08 -6.88
CA ALA A 91 0.40 3.51 -5.69
C ALA A 91 -0.17 4.63 -4.83
N HIS A 92 -1.45 4.52 -4.46
CA HIS A 92 -2.18 5.44 -3.58
C HIS A 92 -1.69 6.91 -3.65
N PRO A 93 -1.67 7.54 -4.84
CA PRO A 93 -0.81 8.69 -5.11
C PRO A 93 -1.16 9.95 -4.31
N PHE A 94 -2.39 10.04 -3.79
CA PHE A 94 -2.82 11.16 -2.93
C PHE A 94 -2.93 10.78 -1.46
N ALA A 95 -2.40 9.61 -1.07
CA ALA A 95 -2.19 9.26 0.33
C ALA A 95 -1.34 10.33 1.00
N VAL A 96 -1.66 10.61 2.26
CA VAL A 96 -1.08 11.73 3.00
C VAL A 96 0.44 11.61 3.11
N THR A 97 0.96 10.41 3.38
CA THR A 97 2.36 10.21 3.78
C THR A 97 3.28 9.67 2.68
N ASN A 98 2.77 8.84 1.77
CA ASN A 98 3.60 8.06 0.82
C ASN A 98 3.11 8.19 -0.63
N GLY A 99 2.26 9.17 -0.92
CA GLY A 99 1.71 9.39 -2.26
C GLY A 99 2.63 10.26 -3.13
N ILE A 100 2.81 9.88 -4.40
CA ILE A 100 3.62 10.64 -5.38
C ILE A 100 2.89 11.82 -6.03
N ARG A 101 1.64 12.09 -5.61
CA ARG A 101 0.79 13.23 -5.99
C ARG A 101 0.66 13.37 -7.51
N GLU A 102 0.78 14.60 -8.03
CA GLU A 102 0.61 14.90 -9.45
C GLU A 102 1.68 14.24 -10.33
N ARG A 103 2.82 13.81 -9.77
CA ARG A 103 3.82 13.03 -10.50
C ARG A 103 3.30 11.65 -10.90
N ALA A 104 2.15 11.22 -10.38
CA ALA A 104 1.43 10.03 -10.84
C ALA A 104 1.23 9.98 -12.35
N VAL A 105 1.11 11.15 -13.02
CA VAL A 105 0.98 11.24 -14.48
C VAL A 105 2.15 10.62 -15.26
N GLN A 106 3.29 10.38 -14.60
CA GLN A 106 4.45 9.72 -15.21
C GLN A 106 4.33 8.19 -15.26
N CYS A 107 3.42 7.58 -14.48
CA CYS A 107 3.19 6.14 -14.47
C CYS A 107 2.23 5.70 -15.58
N ASP A 108 2.27 4.43 -15.96
CA ASP A 108 1.34 3.85 -16.94
C ASP A 108 -0.09 3.78 -16.39
N LEU A 109 -0.23 3.45 -15.10
CA LEU A 109 -1.51 3.31 -14.40
C LEU A 109 -1.56 4.20 -13.16
N ILE A 110 -2.79 4.41 -12.67
CA ILE A 110 -3.04 5.04 -11.39
C ILE A 110 -3.97 4.19 -10.52
N GLU A 111 -3.58 3.99 -9.26
CA GLU A 111 -4.47 3.46 -8.24
C GLU A 111 -5.48 4.56 -7.83
N SER A 112 -6.63 4.58 -8.50
CA SER A 112 -7.67 5.58 -8.25
C SER A 112 -8.50 5.29 -7.01
N PHE A 113 -8.40 4.06 -6.50
CA PHE A 113 -8.99 3.65 -5.24
C PHE A 113 -8.09 2.66 -4.50
N ASN A 114 -7.68 3.02 -3.29
CA ASN A 114 -7.01 2.13 -2.36
C ASN A 114 -7.94 1.82 -1.17
N SER A 115 -8.19 0.55 -0.88
CA SER A 115 -9.03 0.10 0.25
C SER A 115 -8.49 0.52 1.62
N ASN A 116 -7.16 0.52 1.74
CA ASN A 116 -6.44 0.75 2.99
C ASN A 116 -6.16 2.24 3.27
N ASN A 117 -6.52 3.14 2.34
CA ASN A 117 -6.52 4.57 2.61
C ASN A 117 -7.43 4.89 3.82
N VAL A 118 -6.81 5.45 4.87
CA VAL A 118 -7.48 5.81 6.14
C VAL A 118 -8.52 6.91 5.98
N ASP A 119 -8.53 7.60 4.85
CA ASP A 119 -9.46 8.66 4.53
C ASP A 119 -10.05 8.50 3.11
N ARG A 120 -11.19 9.16 2.87
CA ARG A 120 -11.88 9.10 1.57
C ARG A 120 -11.40 10.16 0.59
N TYR A 121 -10.78 11.24 1.05
CA TYR A 121 -10.36 12.37 0.22
C TYR A 121 -9.25 11.94 -0.74
N SER A 122 -8.31 11.14 -0.28
CA SER A 122 -7.21 10.60 -1.09
C SER A 122 -7.74 9.87 -2.33
N ASN A 123 -8.69 8.94 -2.16
CA ASN A 123 -9.32 8.23 -3.29
C ASN A 123 -10.16 9.17 -4.19
N ILE A 124 -10.87 10.14 -3.61
CA ILE A 124 -11.65 11.12 -4.41
C ILE A 124 -10.73 11.94 -5.32
N VAL A 125 -9.61 12.44 -4.78
CA VAL A 125 -8.64 13.22 -5.57
C VAL A 125 -7.93 12.34 -6.59
N ALA A 126 -7.55 11.11 -6.22
CA ALA A 126 -6.92 10.16 -7.16
C ALA A 126 -7.82 9.85 -8.36
N SER A 127 -9.10 9.53 -8.13
CA SER A 127 -10.06 9.26 -9.22
C SER A 127 -10.35 10.50 -10.05
N ARG A 128 -10.44 11.69 -9.43
CA ARG A 128 -10.59 12.94 -10.19
C ARG A 128 -9.37 13.20 -11.08
N PHE A 129 -8.16 13.08 -10.52
CA PHE A 129 -6.91 13.28 -11.23
C PHE A 129 -6.76 12.30 -12.39
N ALA A 130 -7.07 11.02 -12.16
CA ALA A 130 -7.05 9.99 -13.19
C ALA A 130 -7.93 10.36 -14.39
N ARG A 131 -9.17 10.80 -14.13
CA ARG A 131 -10.11 11.24 -15.18
C ARG A 131 -9.63 12.50 -15.91
N GLU A 132 -9.12 13.49 -15.18
CA GLU A 132 -8.59 14.74 -15.76
C GLU A 132 -7.36 14.50 -16.65
N LYS A 133 -6.52 13.53 -16.28
CA LYS A 133 -5.31 13.15 -17.03
C LYS A 133 -5.53 11.98 -17.99
N GLN A 134 -6.74 11.45 -18.08
CA GLN A 134 -7.12 10.31 -18.92
C GLN A 134 -6.23 9.08 -18.67
N MET A 135 -5.87 8.85 -17.42
CA MET A 135 -5.02 7.73 -17.03
C MET A 135 -5.83 6.44 -16.86
N PRO A 136 -5.27 5.28 -17.26
CA PRO A 136 -5.84 3.98 -16.92
C PRO A 136 -5.94 3.76 -15.40
N GLU A 137 -7.13 3.41 -14.93
CA GLU A 137 -7.44 3.27 -13.50
C GLU A 137 -7.40 1.81 -13.04
N ILE A 138 -6.91 1.61 -11.82
CA ILE A 138 -7.07 0.37 -11.03
C ILE A 138 -7.55 0.67 -9.62
N ALA A 139 -8.18 -0.31 -8.98
CA ALA A 139 -8.46 -0.32 -7.56
C ALA A 139 -7.61 -1.39 -6.85
N GLY A 140 -6.87 -1.02 -5.81
CA GLY A 140 -6.04 -1.94 -5.05
C GLY A 140 -6.50 -2.10 -3.61
N SER A 141 -6.35 -3.32 -3.10
CA SER A 141 -6.74 -3.64 -1.73
C SER A 141 -5.66 -3.27 -0.71
N ASP A 142 -4.40 -3.17 -1.15
CA ASP A 142 -3.21 -2.94 -0.32
C ASP A 142 -3.22 -3.87 0.92
N SER A 143 -3.38 -5.15 0.63
CA SER A 143 -3.74 -6.15 1.63
C SER A 143 -2.55 -6.59 2.47
N HIS A 144 -2.54 -6.13 3.71
CA HIS A 144 -1.59 -6.54 4.74
C HIS A 144 -2.17 -7.56 5.74
N VAL A 145 -3.50 -7.71 5.76
CA VAL A 145 -4.23 -8.66 6.60
C VAL A 145 -5.18 -9.50 5.76
N LEU A 146 -5.42 -10.74 6.19
CA LEU A 146 -6.12 -11.77 5.42
C LEU A 146 -7.52 -11.32 4.97
N THR A 147 -8.24 -10.65 5.86
CA THR A 147 -9.62 -10.19 5.67
C THR A 147 -9.78 -9.20 4.52
N THR A 148 -8.74 -8.42 4.23
CA THR A 148 -8.72 -7.40 3.17
C THR A 148 -8.46 -7.95 1.76
N ILE A 149 -7.96 -9.19 1.62
CA ILE A 149 -7.79 -9.82 0.30
C ILE A 149 -9.16 -9.93 -0.37
N GLY A 150 -9.24 -9.41 -1.60
CA GLY A 150 -10.46 -9.36 -2.41
C GLY A 150 -11.41 -8.19 -2.11
N LYS A 151 -10.99 -7.19 -1.31
CA LYS A 151 -11.78 -5.95 -1.14
C LYS A 151 -11.80 -5.05 -2.37
N CYS A 152 -10.76 -5.13 -3.19
CA CYS A 152 -10.72 -4.48 -4.48
C CYS A 152 -10.39 -5.55 -5.50
N MET A 153 -11.22 -5.65 -6.54
CA MET A 153 -11.02 -6.56 -7.66
C MET A 153 -11.18 -5.79 -8.95
N ASN A 154 -10.21 -5.98 -9.83
CA ASN A 154 -10.20 -5.43 -11.18
C ASN A 154 -10.52 -6.57 -12.15
N GLN A 155 -11.39 -6.30 -13.10
CA GLN A 155 -11.75 -7.20 -14.18
C GLN A 155 -11.12 -6.70 -15.48
N ILE A 156 -10.51 -7.63 -16.20
CA ILE A 156 -9.89 -7.41 -17.50
C ILE A 156 -10.29 -8.54 -18.43
N GLU A 157 -10.48 -8.23 -19.71
CA GLU A 157 -10.77 -9.22 -20.75
C GLU A 157 -9.49 -9.55 -21.50
N CYS A 158 -8.85 -10.66 -21.15
CA CYS A 158 -7.64 -11.13 -21.80
C CYS A 158 -7.45 -12.63 -21.58
N GLU A 159 -6.46 -13.21 -22.27
CA GLU A 159 -5.98 -14.55 -21.92
C GLU A 159 -5.30 -14.53 -20.54
N ASN A 160 -5.41 -15.64 -19.81
CA ASN A 160 -4.84 -15.77 -18.47
C ASN A 160 -3.33 -16.15 -18.52
N ASN A 161 -2.55 -15.28 -19.15
CA ASN A 161 -1.09 -15.30 -19.19
C ASN A 161 -0.53 -13.90 -18.89
N LEU A 162 0.72 -13.82 -18.43
CA LEU A 162 1.31 -12.57 -17.93
C LEU A 162 1.29 -11.45 -18.99
N ASP A 163 1.73 -11.75 -20.21
CA ASP A 163 1.85 -10.75 -21.28
C ASP A 163 0.49 -10.14 -21.64
N SER A 164 -0.53 -11.00 -21.79
CA SER A 164 -1.91 -10.58 -22.04
C SER A 164 -2.48 -9.74 -20.89
N VAL A 165 -2.21 -10.12 -19.64
CA VAL A 165 -2.63 -9.35 -18.45
C VAL A 165 -1.95 -7.98 -18.42
N LEU A 166 -0.63 -7.89 -18.64
CA LEU A 166 0.09 -6.61 -18.66
C LEU A 166 -0.38 -5.71 -19.81
N ALA A 167 -0.66 -6.29 -20.98
CA ALA A 167 -1.22 -5.55 -22.12
C ALA A 167 -2.63 -5.01 -21.84
N ALA A 168 -3.47 -5.80 -21.14
CA ALA A 168 -4.79 -5.36 -20.72
C ALA A 168 -4.73 -4.26 -19.65
N LEU A 169 -3.84 -4.39 -18.66
CA LEU A 169 -3.62 -3.37 -17.63
C LEU A 169 -3.33 -2.00 -18.26
N ARG A 170 -2.42 -1.92 -19.24
CA ARG A 170 -2.08 -0.66 -19.95
C ARG A 170 -3.27 0.01 -20.65
N LYS A 171 -4.31 -0.76 -21.01
CA LYS A 171 -5.56 -0.23 -21.61
C LYS A 171 -6.57 0.23 -20.57
N GLY A 172 -6.35 -0.08 -19.29
CA GLY A 172 -7.27 0.16 -18.20
C GLY A 172 -8.08 -1.08 -17.84
N THR A 173 -8.66 -1.03 -16.65
CA THR A 173 -9.43 -2.13 -16.08
C THR A 173 -10.87 -1.70 -15.78
N HIS A 174 -11.77 -2.66 -15.65
CA HIS A 174 -13.08 -2.43 -15.06
C HIS A 174 -13.02 -2.77 -13.57
N VAL A 175 -13.29 -1.81 -12.69
CA VAL A 175 -13.31 -2.07 -11.24
C VAL A 175 -14.60 -2.83 -10.89
N ALA A 176 -14.50 -4.16 -10.76
CA ALA A 176 -15.63 -5.04 -10.46
C ALA A 176 -16.13 -4.89 -9.03
N SER A 177 -15.21 -4.73 -8.07
CA SER A 177 -15.55 -4.44 -6.68
C SER A 177 -14.52 -3.52 -6.05
N LYS A 178 -14.98 -2.65 -5.15
CA LYS A 178 -14.12 -1.83 -4.30
C LYS A 178 -14.82 -1.49 -3.00
N ASP A 179 -14.20 -1.86 -1.89
CA ASP A 179 -14.67 -1.53 -0.56
C ASP A 179 -13.52 -0.99 0.28
N TYR A 180 -13.84 -0.11 1.21
CA TYR A 180 -12.88 0.35 2.20
C TYR A 180 -12.57 -0.76 3.22
N ALA A 181 -11.36 -0.77 3.74
CA ALA A 181 -11.04 -1.49 4.97
C ALA A 181 -11.97 -0.99 6.09
N SER A 182 -12.60 -1.92 6.79
CA SER A 182 -13.35 -1.62 7.99
C SER A 182 -12.40 -1.14 9.08
N ARG A 183 -12.96 -0.47 10.08
CA ARG A 183 -12.16 0.03 11.21
C ARG A 183 -11.37 -1.08 11.90
N SER A 184 -11.99 -2.26 12.09
CA SER A 184 -11.31 -3.42 12.69
C SER A 184 -10.14 -3.90 11.84
N GLU A 185 -10.30 -3.93 10.51
CA GLU A 185 -9.23 -4.34 9.59
C GLU A 185 -8.08 -3.32 9.59
N VAL A 186 -8.37 -2.02 9.69
CA VAL A 186 -7.34 -0.98 9.86
C VAL A 186 -6.57 -1.17 11.17
N PHE A 187 -7.25 -1.52 12.26
CA PHE A 187 -6.58 -1.82 13.54
C PHE A 187 -5.75 -3.11 13.49
N GLU A 188 -6.26 -4.15 12.82
CA GLU A 188 -5.54 -5.41 12.58
C GLU A 188 -4.27 -5.13 11.75
N HIS A 189 -4.38 -4.29 10.73
CA HIS A 189 -3.24 -3.86 9.92
C HIS A 189 -2.22 -3.07 10.75
N ALA A 190 -2.65 -2.09 11.54
CA ALA A 190 -1.74 -1.34 12.42
C ALA A 190 -1.01 -2.28 13.41
N HIS A 191 -1.70 -3.29 13.93
CA HIS A 191 -1.10 -4.30 14.79
C HIS A 191 -0.05 -5.13 14.05
N TYR A 192 -0.37 -5.58 12.83
CA TYR A 192 0.56 -6.30 11.97
C TYR A 192 1.84 -5.51 11.69
N ILE A 193 1.74 -4.24 11.26
CA ILE A 193 2.91 -3.38 11.00
C ILE A 193 3.74 -3.23 12.27
N ILE A 194 3.13 -2.78 13.38
CA ILE A 194 3.89 -2.48 14.60
C ILE A 194 4.54 -3.73 15.18
N LYS A 195 3.85 -4.88 15.11
CA LYS A 195 4.41 -6.16 15.55
C LYS A 195 5.59 -6.60 14.67
N SER A 196 5.48 -6.44 13.35
CA SER A 196 6.51 -6.87 12.40
C SER A 196 7.74 -5.97 12.41
N SER A 197 7.56 -4.68 12.71
CA SER A 197 8.65 -3.69 12.78
C SER A 197 9.18 -3.46 14.21
N LYS A 198 8.70 -4.23 15.20
CA LYS A 198 8.96 -3.99 16.62
C LYS A 198 10.46 -3.90 16.95
N GLU A 199 11.26 -4.89 16.57
CA GLU A 199 12.68 -4.93 16.90
C GLU A 199 13.45 -3.79 16.23
N MET A 200 13.17 -3.51 14.95
CA MET A 200 13.74 -2.37 14.23
C MET A 200 13.44 -1.03 14.94
N LEU A 201 12.21 -0.83 15.41
CA LEU A 201 11.83 0.38 16.14
C LEU A 201 12.56 0.48 17.49
N LEU A 202 12.78 -0.65 18.16
CA LEU A 202 13.55 -0.69 19.40
C LEU A 202 15.01 -0.35 19.15
N ASP A 203 15.65 -0.95 18.16
CA ASP A 203 17.05 -0.71 17.82
C ASP A 203 17.28 0.76 17.44
N TYR A 204 16.43 1.31 16.56
CA TYR A 204 16.47 2.72 16.20
C TYR A 204 16.30 3.64 17.42
N THR A 205 15.36 3.33 18.31
CA THR A 205 15.13 4.13 19.53
C THR A 205 16.32 4.03 20.48
N HIS A 206 16.94 2.86 20.59
CA HIS A 206 18.12 2.66 21.43
C HIS A 206 19.29 3.50 20.94
N GLU A 207 19.51 3.54 19.62
CA GLU A 207 20.60 4.26 18.98
C GLU A 207 20.40 5.79 19.02
N HIS A 208 19.21 6.28 18.65
CA HIS A 208 18.98 7.72 18.45
C HIS A 208 18.28 8.42 19.61
N HIS A 209 17.53 7.68 20.44
CA HIS A 209 16.70 8.24 21.51
C HIS A 209 16.74 7.41 22.81
N PRO A 210 17.94 7.13 23.38
CA PRO A 210 18.11 6.18 24.48
C PRO A 210 17.27 6.52 25.73
N GLY A 211 17.03 7.81 26.00
CA GLY A 211 16.17 8.26 27.11
C GLY A 211 14.70 7.83 27.00
N LEU A 212 14.21 7.58 25.78
CA LEU A 212 12.84 7.13 25.51
C LEU A 212 12.72 5.61 25.39
N TYR A 213 13.84 4.89 25.34
CA TYR A 213 13.88 3.46 25.03
C TYR A 213 12.97 2.62 25.93
N ARG A 214 13.02 2.84 27.25
CA ARG A 214 12.18 2.10 28.21
C ARG A 214 10.69 2.33 27.96
N THR A 215 10.31 3.57 27.67
CA THR A 215 8.93 3.96 27.39
C THR A 215 8.43 3.36 26.08
N VAL A 216 9.23 3.47 25.00
CA VAL A 216 8.90 2.87 23.69
C VAL A 216 8.80 1.35 23.80
N ARG A 217 9.74 0.70 24.50
CA ARG A 217 9.69 -0.75 24.75
C ARG A 217 8.43 -1.16 25.49
N TRP A 218 8.06 -0.45 26.56
CA TRP A 218 6.81 -0.72 27.27
C TRP A 218 5.58 -0.55 26.36
N ALA A 219 5.53 0.54 25.59
CA ALA A 219 4.42 0.84 24.69
C ALA A 219 4.27 -0.25 23.60
N LEU A 220 5.37 -0.60 22.92
CA LEU A 220 5.37 -1.65 21.90
C LEU A 220 4.99 -3.01 22.48
N ASN A 221 5.51 -3.38 23.65
CA ASN A 221 5.13 -4.63 24.31
C ASN A 221 3.64 -4.63 24.68
N SER A 222 3.15 -3.58 25.33
CA SER A 222 1.74 -3.48 25.73
C SER A 222 0.80 -3.54 24.53
N TYR A 223 1.08 -2.79 23.47
CA TYR A 223 0.26 -2.78 22.25
C TYR A 223 0.31 -4.11 21.51
N THR A 224 1.49 -4.72 21.37
CA THR A 224 1.60 -5.99 20.62
C THR A 224 0.96 -7.16 21.36
N SER A 225 0.95 -7.15 22.70
CA SER A 225 0.29 -8.16 23.53
C SER A 225 -1.22 -8.04 23.57
N ASP A 226 -1.77 -6.82 23.69
CA ASP A 226 -3.21 -6.58 23.68
C ASP A 226 -3.54 -5.26 22.93
N PRO A 227 -3.63 -5.31 21.59
CA PRO A 227 -3.96 -4.13 20.78
C PRO A 227 -5.41 -3.67 21.00
N SER A 228 -6.26 -4.49 21.63
CA SER A 228 -7.67 -4.21 21.87
C SER A 228 -7.94 -3.44 23.16
N ASN A 229 -6.90 -3.21 23.97
CA ASN A 229 -6.98 -2.43 25.19
C ASN A 229 -7.59 -1.04 24.95
N MET A 230 -8.41 -0.56 25.89
CA MET A 230 -9.08 0.74 25.80
C MET A 230 -8.12 1.91 25.54
N LEU A 231 -6.92 1.89 26.15
CA LEU A 231 -5.89 2.90 25.92
C LEU A 231 -5.52 2.98 24.43
N TRP A 232 -5.12 1.84 23.84
CA TRP A 232 -4.68 1.76 22.44
C TRP A 232 -5.80 2.00 21.45
N ARG A 233 -7.02 1.53 21.75
CA ARG A 233 -8.21 1.85 20.95
C ARG A 233 -8.48 3.35 20.94
N THR A 234 -8.39 4.01 22.09
CA THR A 234 -8.62 5.45 22.20
C THR A 234 -7.55 6.23 21.44
N LEU A 235 -6.28 5.88 21.64
CA LEU A 235 -5.16 6.51 20.94
C LEU A 235 -5.28 6.32 19.42
N GLY A 236 -5.50 5.09 18.94
CA GLY A 236 -5.64 4.82 17.52
C GLY A 236 -6.85 5.51 16.90
N ASN A 237 -7.97 5.62 17.63
CA ASN A 237 -9.14 6.38 17.17
C ASN A 237 -8.82 7.87 17.02
N PHE A 238 -8.08 8.43 17.96
CA PHE A 238 -7.62 9.81 17.90
C PHE A 238 -6.65 10.03 16.74
N THR A 239 -5.71 9.11 16.52
CA THR A 239 -4.80 9.14 15.36
C THR A 239 -5.56 9.11 14.04
N LEU A 240 -6.52 8.20 13.86
CA LEU A 240 -7.36 8.14 12.65
C LEU A 240 -8.14 9.44 12.42
N TYR A 241 -8.66 10.04 13.50
CA TYR A 241 -9.32 11.34 13.44
C TYR A 241 -8.38 12.45 12.95
N LEU A 242 -7.18 12.54 13.51
CA LEU A 242 -6.18 13.53 13.09
C LEU A 242 -5.75 13.31 11.64
N THR A 243 -5.43 12.08 11.23
CA THR A 243 -5.02 11.79 9.85
C THR A 243 -6.09 12.18 8.85
N LYS A 244 -7.37 11.94 9.15
CA LYS A 244 -8.48 12.37 8.29
C LYS A 244 -8.57 13.90 8.17
N ARG A 245 -8.31 14.64 9.25
CA ARG A 245 -8.28 16.12 9.22
C ARG A 245 -7.12 16.63 8.38
N VAL A 246 -5.94 16.05 8.57
CA VAL A 246 -4.74 16.36 7.80
C VAL A 246 -4.98 16.10 6.31
N SER A 247 -5.51 14.93 5.96
CA SER A 247 -5.87 14.61 4.58
C SER A 247 -6.82 15.62 3.97
N LYS A 248 -7.89 16.01 4.69
CA LYS A 248 -8.81 17.05 4.22
C LYS A 248 -8.10 18.37 3.93
N LYS A 249 -7.16 18.79 4.78
CA LYS A 249 -6.43 20.05 4.57
C LYS A 249 -5.56 20.00 3.33
N VAL A 250 -4.85 18.90 3.12
CA VAL A 250 -3.94 18.70 1.99
C VAL A 250 -4.73 18.52 0.70
N ASN A 251 -5.62 17.52 0.67
CA ASN A 251 -6.32 17.09 -0.55
C ASN A 251 -7.48 18.01 -0.95
N ILE A 252 -8.10 18.74 -0.01
CA ILE A 252 -9.28 19.58 -0.31
C ILE A 252 -9.01 21.07 -0.11
N ARG A 253 -8.21 21.44 0.89
CA ARG A 253 -7.92 22.86 1.19
C ARG A 253 -6.57 23.35 0.65
N GLY A 254 -5.90 22.56 -0.20
CA GLY A 254 -4.66 22.96 -0.88
C GLY A 254 -3.47 23.25 0.05
N HIS A 255 -3.44 22.66 1.24
CA HIS A 255 -2.26 22.80 2.11
C HIS A 255 -1.07 22.05 1.50
N ASN A 256 0.14 22.61 1.66
CA ASN A 256 1.35 22.02 1.11
C ASN A 256 1.60 20.60 1.66
N PRO A 257 1.66 19.56 0.81
CA PRO A 257 1.96 18.20 1.24
C PRO A 257 3.42 17.99 1.65
N SER A 258 4.36 18.87 1.32
CA SER A 258 5.79 18.66 1.62
C SER A 258 6.11 18.55 3.12
N VAL A 259 5.15 18.93 3.98
CA VAL A 259 5.22 18.70 5.43
C VAL A 259 5.35 17.22 5.82
N PHE A 260 4.98 16.29 4.93
CA PHE A 260 5.18 14.86 5.16
C PHE A 260 6.56 14.37 4.74
N ASP A 261 7.30 15.14 3.95
CA ASP A 261 8.62 14.72 3.43
C ASP A 261 9.63 14.66 4.58
N ASP A 262 9.63 15.68 5.44
CA ASP A 262 10.53 15.76 6.60
C ASP A 262 10.04 14.96 7.83
N ARG A 263 8.79 14.49 7.78
CA ARG A 263 8.08 13.77 8.87
C ARG A 263 8.24 14.34 10.31
N PRO A 264 8.28 15.65 10.57
CA PRO A 264 8.33 16.14 11.95
C PRO A 264 6.97 15.89 12.63
N TRP A 265 6.92 14.87 13.50
CA TRP A 265 5.70 14.48 14.23
C TRP A 265 4.98 15.67 14.88
N ALA A 266 5.73 16.66 15.40
CA ALA A 266 5.18 17.89 15.96
C ALA A 266 4.36 18.71 14.95
N GLN A 267 4.86 18.85 13.71
CA GLN A 267 4.18 19.58 12.65
C GLN A 267 2.95 18.81 12.16
N LEU A 268 3.06 17.49 12.01
CA LEU A 268 1.94 16.61 11.63
C LEU A 268 0.79 16.67 12.65
N ILE A 269 1.13 16.59 13.93
CA ILE A 269 0.18 16.72 15.04
C ILE A 269 -0.44 18.13 15.03
N SER A 270 0.38 19.18 14.87
CA SER A 270 -0.12 20.56 14.81
C SER A 270 -1.11 20.75 13.67
N MET A 271 -0.84 20.18 12.49
CA MET A 271 -1.74 20.25 11.33
C MET A 271 -3.06 19.53 11.59
N GLY A 272 -3.03 18.40 12.29
CA GLY A 272 -4.22 17.65 12.65
C GLY A 272 -5.09 18.37 13.68
N ILE A 273 -4.47 19.00 14.67
CA ILE A 273 -5.15 19.67 15.79
C ILE A 273 -5.67 21.05 15.39
N LEU A 274 -4.87 21.84 14.68
CA LEU A 274 -5.24 23.21 14.33
C LEU A 274 -6.44 23.24 13.37
N PRO A 275 -7.25 24.32 13.37
CA PRO A 275 -8.42 24.47 12.49
C PRO A 275 -8.10 24.34 10.99
#